data_AF-X6LM42-F1
#
_entry.id   AF-X6LM42-F1
#
_cell.length_a   1.000
_cell.length_b   1.000
_cell.length_c   1.000
_cell.angle_alpha   90.00
_cell.angle_beta   90.00
_cell.angle_gamma   90.00
#
_symmetry.space_group_name_H-M   'P 1'
#
loop_
_entity.id
_entity.type
_entity.pdbx_description
1 polymer ?
#
loop_
_entity_poly.entity_id
_entity_poly.type
_entity_poly.pdbx_seq_one_letter_code
_entity_poly.pdbx_strand_id
1 'polypeptide(L)'
;MLAQLQQTFPNINEEVVLKAWKLCYENVDKTKDVLTWLTENTKTLQQQQYLMNLFESFGTQLEKTAISQTWRNCNQIFIDTRMKLLEICTTSNLNESEEENELKINREMCLHILWNILKYPKHIKYRQIHKQALYNYLSKKCHTLGADFGQVLIGMEKDLQYIGFKKENDKWYYQYNNIQLSHVWKCYRSAINLQPMYFMCLFCCC
;
A
#
# COMPACT_ATOMS: atom_id res chain seq x y z
N MET A 1 25.75 -19.77 15.67
CA MET A 1 25.70 -19.28 14.28
C MET A 1 25.89 -17.77 14.16
N LEU A 2 25.06 -16.93 14.79
CA LEU A 2 25.21 -15.46 14.72
C LEU A 2 26.63 -14.96 15.05
N ALA A 3 27.26 -15.49 16.11
CA ALA A 3 28.64 -15.14 16.47
C ALA A 3 29.66 -15.46 15.35
N GLN A 4 29.47 -16.55 14.60
CA GLN A 4 30.34 -16.90 13.48
C GLN A 4 30.12 -15.97 12.27
N LEU A 5 28.87 -15.59 12.00
CA LEU A 5 28.55 -14.59 10.98
C LEU A 5 29.16 -13.24 11.35
N GLN A 6 29.05 -12.82 12.61
CA GLN A 6 29.66 -11.59 13.11
C GLN A 6 31.18 -11.60 13.00
N GLN A 7 31.83 -12.73 13.29
CA GLN A 7 33.27 -12.89 13.09
C GLN A 7 33.68 -12.83 11.62
N THR A 8 32.85 -13.34 10.71
CA THR A 8 33.11 -13.31 9.26
C THR A 8 32.92 -11.92 8.67
N PHE A 9 31.97 -11.15 9.20
CA PHE A 9 31.62 -9.81 8.73
C PHE A 9 31.82 -8.77 9.84
N PRO A 10 33.06 -8.53 10.30
CA PRO A 10 33.33 -7.67 11.47
C PRO A 10 32.94 -6.21 11.25
N ASN A 11 32.84 -5.78 9.99
CA ASN A 11 32.46 -4.41 9.62
C ASN A 11 30.94 -4.21 9.54
N ILE A 12 30.14 -5.27 9.62
CA ILE A 12 28.69 -5.18 9.64
C ILE A 12 28.22 -5.15 11.09
N ASN A 13 27.31 -4.22 11.39
CA ASN A 13 26.75 -4.13 12.73
C ASN A 13 25.90 -5.36 13.09
N GLU A 14 25.97 -5.76 14.35
CA GLU A 14 25.28 -6.93 14.90
C GLU A 14 23.77 -6.90 14.66
N GLU A 15 23.13 -5.74 14.76
CA GLU A 15 21.71 -5.57 14.47
C GLU A 15 21.39 -5.91 13.01
N VAL A 16 22.26 -5.49 12.09
CA VAL A 16 22.12 -5.78 10.65
C VAL A 16 22.35 -7.27 10.38
N VAL A 17 23.32 -7.90 11.06
CA VAL A 17 23.54 -9.35 10.98
C VAL A 17 22.31 -10.12 11.47
N LEU A 18 21.75 -9.74 12.62
CA LEU A 18 20.55 -10.36 13.17
C LEU A 18 19.34 -10.18 12.24
N LYS A 19 19.19 -8.99 11.64
CA LYS A 19 18.11 -8.69 10.71
C LYS A 19 18.22 -9.53 9.42
N ALA A 20 19.42 -9.62 8.83
CA ALA A 20 19.68 -10.46 7.66
C ALA A 20 19.43 -11.95 7.97
N TRP A 21 19.87 -12.42 9.13
CA TRP A 21 19.64 -13.79 9.60
C TRP A 21 18.15 -14.15 9.66
N LYS A 22 17.34 -13.26 10.26
CA LYS A 22 15.88 -13.42 10.34
C LYS A 22 15.24 -13.41 8.95
N LEU A 23 15.62 -12.46 8.09
CA LEU A 23 15.07 -12.34 6.74
C LEU A 23 15.41 -13.55 5.84
N CYS A 24 16.53 -14.21 6.11
CA CYS A 24 16.94 -15.41 5.40
C CYS A 24 16.42 -16.71 6.03
N TYR A 25 15.47 -16.63 6.97
CA TYR A 25 14.92 -17.79 7.69
C TYR A 25 16.02 -18.68 8.29
N GLU A 26 17.03 -18.06 8.88
CA GLU A 26 18.14 -18.78 9.52
C GLU A 26 18.97 -19.63 8.55
N ASN A 27 18.89 -19.34 7.24
CA ASN A 27 19.73 -19.98 6.24
C ASN A 27 21.09 -19.27 6.17
N VAL A 28 22.14 -20.02 6.53
CA VAL A 28 23.52 -19.51 6.61
C VAL A 28 24.04 -19.02 5.28
N ASP A 29 23.84 -19.77 4.20
CA ASP A 29 24.39 -19.43 2.89
C ASP A 29 23.72 -18.19 2.31
N LYS A 30 22.38 -18.11 2.40
CA LYS A 30 21.62 -16.91 2.01
C LYS A 30 22.00 -15.70 2.86
N THR A 31 22.19 -15.89 4.16
CA THR A 31 22.59 -14.79 5.05
C THR A 31 23.98 -14.28 4.69
N LYS A 32 24.95 -15.17 4.46
CA LYS A 32 26.30 -14.79 3.99
C LYS A 32 26.23 -14.02 2.69
N ASP A 33 25.44 -14.49 1.73
CA ASP A 33 25.24 -13.83 0.44
C ASP A 33 24.64 -12.40 0.58
N VAL A 34 23.70 -12.19 1.49
CA VAL A 34 23.19 -10.84 1.82
C VAL A 34 24.24 -9.97 2.52
N LEU A 35 24.99 -10.52 3.47
CA LEU A 35 26.01 -9.77 4.22
C LEU A 35 27.21 -9.38 3.34
N THR A 36 27.63 -10.25 2.42
CA THR A 36 28.63 -9.94 1.39
C THR A 36 28.13 -8.78 0.52
N TRP A 37 26.89 -8.88 0.04
CA TRP A 37 26.27 -7.83 -0.77
C TRP A 37 26.20 -6.47 -0.05
N LEU A 38 25.86 -6.44 1.25
CA LEU A 38 25.89 -5.21 2.05
C LEU A 38 27.31 -4.64 2.17
N THR A 39 28.30 -5.51 2.41
CA THR A 39 29.70 -5.13 2.57
C THR A 39 30.24 -4.46 1.30
N GLU A 40 29.84 -4.95 0.12
CA GLU A 40 30.25 -4.40 -1.18
C GLU A 40 29.60 -3.05 -1.53
N ASN A 41 28.46 -2.72 -0.93
CA ASN A 41 27.64 -1.58 -1.33
C ASN A 41 27.54 -0.46 -0.28
N THR A 42 28.17 -0.62 0.88
CA THR A 42 28.10 0.33 2.00
C THR A 42 29.47 0.60 2.59
N LYS A 43 29.67 1.83 3.08
CA LYS A 43 30.91 2.25 3.77
C LYS A 43 30.67 2.62 5.22
N THR A 44 29.45 3.03 5.56
CA THR A 44 29.08 3.47 6.91
C THR A 44 27.98 2.60 7.49
N LEU A 45 27.89 2.60 8.82
CA LEU A 45 26.83 1.92 9.55
C LEU A 45 25.43 2.35 9.10
N GLN A 46 25.23 3.65 8.91
CA GLN A 46 23.95 4.21 8.48
C GLN A 46 23.56 3.68 7.09
N GLN A 47 24.53 3.56 6.17
CA GLN A 47 24.28 2.98 4.85
C GLN A 47 23.92 1.49 4.93
N GLN A 48 24.53 0.72 5.84
CA GLN A 48 24.16 -0.69 6.08
C GLN A 48 22.69 -0.82 6.49
N GLN A 49 22.26 -0.01 7.45
CA GLN A 49 20.86 -0.01 7.91
C GLN A 49 19.89 0.37 6.79
N TYR A 50 20.19 1.43 6.03
CA TYR A 50 19.36 1.87 4.91
C TYR A 50 19.27 0.83 3.81
N LEU A 51 20.40 0.28 3.38
CA LEU A 51 20.40 -0.72 2.32
C LEU A 51 19.73 -2.03 2.76
N MET A 52 19.85 -2.40 4.04
CA MET A 52 19.13 -3.54 4.61
C MET A 52 17.61 -3.31 4.63
N ASN A 53 17.16 -2.10 4.97
CA ASN A 53 15.74 -1.74 4.94
C ASN A 53 15.17 -1.74 3.51
N LEU A 54 15.96 -1.30 2.52
CA LEU A 54 15.58 -1.43 1.10
C LEU A 54 15.46 -2.89 0.70
N PHE A 55 16.42 -3.74 1.08
CA PHE A 55 16.37 -5.16 0.77
C PHE A 55 15.20 -5.87 1.43
N GLU A 56 14.87 -5.55 2.68
CA GLU A 56 13.68 -6.06 3.35
C GLU A 56 12.38 -5.65 2.62
N SER A 57 12.32 -4.41 2.14
CA SER A 57 11.11 -3.88 1.50
C SER A 57 10.91 -4.39 0.06
N PHE A 58 12.00 -4.56 -0.68
CA PHE A 58 11.96 -4.80 -2.12
C PHE A 58 12.60 -6.13 -2.57
N GLY A 59 13.35 -6.82 -1.71
CA GLY A 59 14.15 -8.00 -2.08
C GLY A 59 13.33 -9.23 -2.47
N THR A 60 12.02 -9.23 -2.21
CA THR A 60 11.07 -10.25 -2.71
C THR A 60 10.58 -9.96 -4.12
N GLN A 61 10.64 -8.70 -4.57
CA GLN A 61 10.13 -8.23 -5.86
C GLN A 61 11.24 -7.92 -6.86
N LEU A 62 12.39 -7.47 -6.35
CA LEU A 62 13.53 -7.03 -7.16
C LEU A 62 14.77 -7.83 -6.82
N GLU A 63 15.56 -8.13 -7.84
CA GLU A 63 16.89 -8.69 -7.65
C GLU A 63 17.81 -7.71 -6.90
N LYS A 64 18.74 -8.25 -6.11
CA LYS A 64 19.76 -7.47 -5.38
C LYS A 64 20.56 -6.54 -6.30
N THR A 65 20.81 -6.96 -7.53
CA THR A 65 21.50 -6.19 -8.58
C THR A 65 20.73 -4.91 -8.93
N ALA A 66 19.41 -4.98 -9.10
CA ALA A 66 18.55 -3.83 -9.37
C ALA A 66 18.52 -2.85 -8.18
N ILE A 67 18.47 -3.38 -6.96
CA ILE A 67 18.54 -2.58 -5.72
C ILE A 67 19.88 -1.85 -5.64
N SER A 68 21.00 -2.56 -5.84
CA SER A 68 22.35 -1.96 -5.84
C SER A 68 22.56 -0.92 -6.94
N GLN A 69 22.09 -1.19 -8.15
CA GLN A 69 22.22 -0.27 -9.28
C GLN A 69 21.50 1.04 -8.96
N THR A 70 20.26 0.94 -8.50
CA THR A 70 19.45 2.11 -8.13
C THR A 70 20.06 2.86 -6.95
N TRP A 71 20.55 2.14 -5.94
CA TRP A 71 21.26 2.72 -4.78
C TRP A 71 22.47 3.55 -5.21
N ARG A 72 23.28 3.06 -6.16
CA ARG A 72 24.44 3.81 -6.70
C ARG A 72 24.01 5.00 -7.55
N ASN A 73 23.00 4.81 -8.41
CA ASN A 73 22.48 5.87 -9.29
C ASN A 73 21.87 7.04 -8.51
N CYS A 74 21.29 6.77 -7.35
CA CYS A 74 20.74 7.77 -6.43
C CYS A 74 21.78 8.30 -5.43
N ASN A 75 23.08 8.20 -5.75
CA ASN A 75 24.19 8.67 -4.91
C ASN A 75 24.15 8.14 -3.46
N GLN A 76 23.59 6.95 -3.25
CA GLN A 76 23.43 6.34 -1.93
C GLN A 76 22.54 7.16 -0.97
N ILE A 77 21.61 7.95 -1.52
CA ILE A 77 20.58 8.67 -0.77
C ILE A 77 19.37 7.75 -0.59
N PHE A 78 19.03 7.44 0.66
CA PHE A 78 17.99 6.46 1.00
C PHE A 78 16.61 6.82 0.44
N ILE A 79 16.17 8.07 0.65
CA ILE A 79 14.84 8.52 0.20
C ILE A 79 14.72 8.43 -1.32
N ASP A 80 15.70 8.96 -2.05
CA ASP A 80 15.72 8.94 -3.51
C ASP A 80 15.74 7.52 -4.07
N THR A 81 16.59 6.65 -3.48
CA THR A 81 16.66 5.23 -3.87
C THR A 81 15.33 4.52 -3.63
N ARG A 82 14.73 4.73 -2.46
CA ARG A 82 13.43 4.14 -2.10
C ARG A 82 12.35 4.54 -3.09
N MET A 83 12.27 5.83 -3.44
CA MET A 83 11.31 6.34 -4.42
C MET A 83 11.51 5.71 -5.80
N LYS A 84 12.77 5.59 -6.25
CA LYS A 84 13.06 5.01 -7.57
C LYS A 84 12.78 3.50 -7.63
N LEU A 85 13.10 2.75 -6.58
CA LEU A 85 12.77 1.32 -6.51
C LEU A 85 11.26 1.09 -6.48
N LEU A 86 10.53 1.95 -5.79
CA LEU A 86 9.07 1.90 -5.78
C LEU A 86 8.46 2.21 -7.16
N GLU A 87 9.01 3.19 -7.88
CA GLU A 87 8.65 3.46 -9.27
C GLU A 87 8.92 2.23 -10.17
N ILE A 88 10.05 1.54 -9.98
CA ILE A 88 10.36 0.31 -10.73
C ILE A 88 9.34 -0.79 -10.43
N CYS A 89 9.05 -1.08 -9.15
CA CYS A 89 8.05 -2.07 -8.75
C CYS A 89 6.64 -1.75 -9.27
N THR A 90 6.26 -0.47 -9.25
CA THR A 90 4.95 -0.05 -9.73
C THR A 90 4.85 -0.09 -11.24
N THR A 91 5.91 0.28 -11.98
CA THR A 91 5.92 0.19 -13.45
C THR A 91 5.99 -1.25 -13.96
N SER A 92 6.71 -2.15 -13.28
CA SER A 92 6.69 -3.58 -13.60
C SER A 92 5.30 -4.18 -13.34
N ASN A 93 4.65 -3.80 -12.24
CA ASN A 93 3.29 -4.23 -11.93
C ASN A 93 2.23 -3.58 -12.83
N LEU A 94 2.46 -2.35 -13.33
CA LEU A 94 1.54 -1.67 -14.26
C LEU A 94 1.47 -2.36 -15.63
N ASN A 95 2.49 -3.10 -16.02
CA ASN A 95 2.41 -3.95 -17.21
C ASN A 95 1.55 -5.22 -16.98
N GLU A 96 1.16 -5.53 -15.74
CA GLU A 96 0.27 -6.64 -15.37
C GLU A 96 -1.04 -6.21 -14.67
N SER A 97 -1.17 -4.96 -14.23
CA SER A 97 -2.31 -4.49 -13.42
C SER A 97 -2.87 -3.20 -14.02
N GLU A 98 -3.64 -3.34 -15.11
CA GLU A 98 -4.79 -2.45 -15.27
C GLU A 98 -5.63 -2.60 -14.00
N GLU A 99 -5.85 -1.52 -13.25
CA GLU A 99 -6.80 -1.56 -12.15
C GLU A 99 -8.14 -2.02 -12.71
N GLU A 100 -8.60 -3.19 -12.27
CA GLU A 100 -9.90 -3.75 -12.66
C GLU A 100 -10.96 -2.67 -12.59
N ASN A 101 -11.73 -2.51 -13.66
CA ASN A 101 -12.71 -1.43 -13.78
C ASN A 101 -13.70 -1.44 -12.61
N GLU A 102 -13.95 -2.62 -12.05
CA GLU A 102 -14.73 -2.90 -10.86
C GLU A 102 -14.19 -2.15 -9.63
N LEU A 103 -12.90 -2.31 -9.32
CA LEU A 103 -12.23 -1.65 -8.21
C LEU A 103 -12.21 -0.14 -8.38
N LYS A 104 -11.95 0.32 -9.62
CA LYS A 104 -11.95 1.74 -9.95
C LYS A 104 -13.30 2.39 -9.69
N ILE A 105 -14.40 1.75 -10.10
CA ILE A 105 -15.77 2.22 -9.86
C ILE A 105 -16.07 2.24 -8.36
N ASN A 106 -15.75 1.17 -7.64
CA ASN A 106 -16.00 1.09 -6.19
C ASN A 106 -15.26 2.20 -5.44
N ARG A 107 -13.97 2.37 -5.73
CA ARG A 107 -13.15 3.41 -5.12
C ARG A 107 -13.69 4.82 -5.41
N GLU A 108 -14.02 5.12 -6.66
CA GLU A 108 -14.58 6.44 -7.04
C GLU A 108 -15.85 6.74 -6.25
N MET A 109 -16.75 5.76 -6.14
CA MET A 109 -18.00 5.90 -5.40
C MET A 109 -17.79 6.10 -3.90
N CYS A 110 -16.93 5.28 -3.29
CA CYS A 110 -16.57 5.40 -1.88
C CYS A 110 -15.99 6.79 -1.57
N LEU A 111 -15.05 7.27 -2.40
CA LEU A 111 -14.46 8.59 -2.24
C LEU A 111 -15.51 9.71 -2.33
N HIS A 112 -16.42 9.63 -3.30
CA HIS A 112 -17.48 10.63 -3.45
C HIS A 112 -18.41 10.68 -2.23
N ILE A 113 -18.82 9.51 -1.72
CA ILE A 113 -19.70 9.39 -0.55
C ILE A 113 -19.00 9.94 0.69
N LEU A 114 -17.77 9.48 0.97
CA LEU A 114 -16.98 9.90 2.12
C LEU A 114 -16.71 11.40 2.10
N TRP A 115 -16.36 11.95 0.93
CA TRP A 115 -16.15 13.39 0.76
C TRP A 115 -17.40 14.21 1.06
N ASN A 116 -18.57 13.78 0.59
CA ASN A 116 -19.83 14.47 0.89
C ASN A 116 -20.14 14.50 2.38
N ILE A 117 -19.88 13.41 3.12
CA ILE A 117 -20.03 13.35 4.58
C ILE A 117 -19.04 14.30 5.27
N LEU A 118 -17.76 14.26 4.88
CA LEU A 118 -16.71 15.11 5.46
C LEU A 118 -16.98 16.60 5.23
N LYS A 119 -17.42 16.96 4.02
CA LYS A 119 -17.71 18.35 3.64
C LYS A 119 -18.96 18.90 4.31
N TYR A 120 -19.97 18.05 4.54
CA TYR A 120 -21.28 18.47 5.04
C TYR A 120 -21.76 17.62 6.21
N PRO A 121 -21.02 17.55 7.33
CA PRO A 121 -21.29 16.59 8.38
C PRO A 121 -22.66 16.79 9.03
N LYS A 122 -23.16 18.02 9.15
CA LYS A 122 -24.46 18.29 9.77
C LYS A 122 -25.67 17.96 8.87
N HIS A 123 -25.46 17.68 7.59
CA HIS A 123 -26.55 17.48 6.63
C HIS A 123 -26.90 16.00 6.50
N ILE A 124 -28.05 15.61 7.08
CA ILE A 124 -28.52 14.21 7.09
C ILE A 124 -28.67 13.61 5.69
N LYS A 125 -28.95 14.42 4.66
CA LYS A 125 -29.11 13.95 3.28
C LYS A 125 -27.87 13.24 2.73
N TYR A 126 -26.65 13.63 3.16
CA TYR A 126 -25.41 12.97 2.70
C TYR A 126 -25.05 11.74 3.53
N ARG A 127 -25.79 11.48 4.61
CA ARG A 127 -25.71 10.26 5.41
C ARG A 127 -26.69 9.19 4.94
N GLN A 128 -27.45 9.46 3.88
CA GLN A 128 -28.45 8.56 3.33
C GLN A 128 -28.18 8.33 1.84
N ILE A 129 -28.23 7.08 1.40
CA ILE A 129 -28.06 6.72 0.00
C ILE A 129 -29.27 5.89 -0.42
N HIS A 130 -30.00 6.36 -1.43
CA HIS A 130 -31.14 5.61 -1.96
C HIS A 130 -30.64 4.40 -2.77
N LYS A 131 -31.09 3.20 -2.42
CA LYS A 131 -30.63 1.94 -3.03
C LYS A 131 -30.79 1.95 -4.54
N GLN A 132 -31.96 2.33 -5.04
CA GLN A 132 -32.22 2.37 -6.48
C GLN A 132 -31.32 3.38 -7.22
N ALA A 133 -31.03 4.53 -6.59
CA ALA A 133 -30.18 5.54 -7.20
C ALA A 133 -28.72 5.06 -7.29
N LEU A 134 -28.24 4.43 -6.23
CA LEU A 134 -26.93 3.77 -6.20
C LEU A 134 -26.82 2.69 -7.28
N TYR A 135 -27.82 1.80 -7.36
CA TYR A 135 -27.81 0.69 -8.32
C TYR A 135 -27.85 1.19 -9.77
N ASN A 136 -28.71 2.17 -10.07
CA ASN A 136 -28.79 2.77 -11.40
C ASN A 136 -27.47 3.46 -11.80
N TYR A 137 -26.83 4.15 -10.86
CA TYR A 137 -25.55 4.80 -11.11
C TYR A 137 -24.44 3.78 -11.36
N LEU A 138 -24.30 2.77 -10.49
CA LEU A 138 -23.31 1.71 -10.63
C LEU A 138 -23.51 0.95 -11.95
N SER A 139 -24.75 0.60 -12.30
CA SER A 139 -25.07 -0.10 -13.55
C SER A 139 -24.62 0.72 -14.78
N LYS A 140 -24.91 2.02 -14.78
CA LYS A 140 -24.45 2.92 -15.86
C LYS A 140 -22.93 2.98 -15.95
N LYS A 141 -22.24 3.14 -14.82
CA LYS A 141 -20.76 3.15 -14.75
C LYS A 141 -20.16 1.83 -15.24
N CYS A 142 -20.69 0.70 -14.79
CA CYS A 142 -20.24 -0.62 -15.21
C CYS A 142 -20.39 -0.82 -16.72
N HIS A 143 -21.54 -0.42 -17.27
CA HIS A 143 -21.77 -0.48 -18.71
C HIS A 143 -20.78 0.40 -19.51
N THR A 144 -20.47 1.60 -19.00
CA THR A 144 -19.48 2.49 -19.64
C THR A 144 -18.06 1.95 -19.62
N LEU A 145 -17.66 1.25 -18.56
CA LEU A 145 -16.29 0.76 -18.37
C LEU A 145 -16.12 -0.74 -18.67
N GLY A 146 -17.18 -1.42 -19.11
CA GLY A 146 -17.13 -2.87 -19.36
C GLY A 146 -16.89 -3.71 -18.11
N ALA A 147 -17.33 -3.25 -16.93
CA ALA A 147 -17.13 -3.93 -15.65
C ALA A 147 -18.31 -4.86 -15.29
N ASP A 148 -18.06 -5.91 -14.51
CA ASP A 148 -19.08 -6.78 -13.96
C ASP A 148 -19.90 -6.06 -12.87
N PHE A 149 -21.16 -5.79 -13.19
CA PHE A 149 -22.06 -5.09 -12.28
C PHE A 149 -22.30 -5.85 -10.96
N GLY A 150 -22.34 -7.19 -11.00
CA GLY A 150 -22.55 -8.02 -9.81
C GLY A 150 -21.38 -7.90 -8.82
N GLN A 151 -20.16 -7.97 -9.32
CA GLN A 151 -18.94 -7.80 -8.53
C GLN A 151 -18.82 -6.39 -7.96
N VAL A 152 -19.06 -5.36 -8.78
CA VAL A 152 -19.10 -3.96 -8.31
C VAL A 152 -20.13 -3.80 -7.21
N LEU A 153 -21.34 -4.33 -7.41
CA LEU A 153 -22.39 -4.20 -6.42
C LEU A 153 -22.02 -4.89 -5.09
N ILE A 154 -21.51 -6.12 -5.13
CA ILE A 154 -21.07 -6.85 -3.93
C ILE A 154 -19.95 -6.08 -3.21
N GLY A 155 -18.97 -5.57 -3.96
CA GLY A 155 -17.87 -4.77 -3.41
C GLY A 155 -18.38 -3.49 -2.73
N MET A 156 -19.28 -2.77 -3.39
CA MET A 156 -19.87 -1.55 -2.86
C MET A 156 -20.71 -1.77 -1.61
N GLU A 157 -21.52 -2.84 -1.56
CA GLU A 157 -22.27 -3.15 -0.35
C GLU A 157 -21.33 -3.47 0.84
N LYS A 158 -20.22 -4.18 0.60
CA LYS A 158 -19.19 -4.44 1.63
C LYS A 158 -18.48 -3.17 2.08
N ASP A 159 -18.09 -2.30 1.15
CA ASP A 159 -17.41 -1.04 1.46
C ASP A 159 -18.31 -0.12 2.30
N LEU A 160 -19.59 0.00 1.94
CA LEU A 160 -20.56 0.77 2.70
C LEU A 160 -20.71 0.25 4.13
N GLN A 161 -20.81 -1.06 4.31
CA GLN A 161 -20.87 -1.69 5.64
C GLN A 161 -19.59 -1.42 6.45
N TYR A 162 -18.42 -1.55 5.81
CA TYR A 162 -17.13 -1.27 6.44
C TYR A 162 -17.01 0.18 6.92
N ILE A 163 -17.52 1.14 6.13
CA ILE A 163 -17.58 2.56 6.47
C ILE A 163 -18.57 2.86 7.61
N GLY A 164 -19.51 1.96 7.90
CA GLY A 164 -20.51 2.12 8.95
C GLY A 164 -21.91 2.51 8.46
N PHE A 165 -22.20 2.30 7.17
CA PHE A 165 -23.56 2.33 6.67
C PHE A 165 -24.30 1.04 7.00
N LYS A 166 -25.59 1.17 7.33
CA LYS A 166 -26.52 0.07 7.49
C LYS A 166 -27.60 0.14 6.42
N LYS A 167 -28.07 -1.04 6.02
CA LYS A 167 -29.16 -1.20 5.05
C LYS A 167 -30.47 -1.25 5.82
N GLU A 168 -31.41 -0.38 5.48
CA GLU A 168 -32.78 -0.41 6.01
C GLU A 168 -33.76 -0.02 4.90
N ASN A 169 -34.66 -0.96 4.60
CA ASN A 169 -35.60 -0.85 3.48
C ASN A 169 -34.88 -0.47 2.17
N ASP A 170 -35.27 0.65 1.57
CA ASP A 170 -34.76 1.15 0.29
C ASP A 170 -33.57 2.10 0.42
N LYS A 171 -32.99 2.24 1.62
CA LYS A 171 -31.91 3.20 1.87
C LYS A 171 -30.76 2.58 2.65
N TRP A 172 -29.56 3.08 2.37
CA TRP A 172 -28.43 2.97 3.26
C TRP A 172 -28.39 4.20 4.16
N TYR A 173 -28.17 4.02 5.45
CA TYR A 173 -28.03 5.11 6.41
C TYR A 173 -26.73 4.96 7.19
N TYR A 174 -26.04 6.07 7.42
CA TYR A 174 -24.85 6.09 8.26
C TYR A 174 -25.27 5.94 9.74
N GLN A 175 -24.80 4.90 10.40
CA GLN A 175 -25.36 4.42 11.68
C GLN A 175 -25.19 5.39 12.86
N TYR A 176 -24.24 6.31 12.82
CA TYR A 176 -23.88 7.12 13.98
C TYR A 176 -24.64 8.46 14.04
N ASN A 177 -25.38 8.67 15.13
CA ASN A 177 -26.08 9.94 15.43
C ASN A 177 -25.12 11.14 15.40
N ASN A 178 -23.93 10.97 15.99
CA ASN A 178 -22.79 11.87 15.83
C ASN A 178 -21.80 11.26 14.84
N ILE A 179 -21.54 11.94 13.72
CA ILE A 179 -20.52 11.47 12.77
C ILE A 179 -19.18 11.37 13.50
N GLN A 180 -18.61 10.18 13.53
CA GLN A 180 -17.22 9.99 13.91
C GLN A 180 -16.33 10.47 12.76
N LEU A 181 -16.12 11.79 12.66
CA LEU A 181 -15.34 12.40 11.58
C LEU A 181 -13.94 11.79 11.46
N SER A 182 -13.36 11.40 12.59
CA SER A 182 -12.08 10.67 12.64
C SER A 182 -12.13 9.31 11.94
N HIS A 183 -13.24 8.56 12.07
CA HIS A 183 -13.43 7.29 11.37
C HIS A 183 -13.64 7.52 9.87
N VAL A 184 -14.55 8.43 9.49
CA VAL A 184 -14.79 8.78 8.07
C VAL A 184 -13.51 9.26 7.38
N TRP A 185 -12.69 10.06 8.07
CA TRP A 185 -11.40 10.51 7.57
C TRP A 185 -10.41 9.36 7.36
N LYS A 186 -10.36 8.40 8.29
CA LYS A 186 -9.53 7.19 8.14
C LYS A 186 -9.97 6.36 6.92
N CYS A 187 -11.28 6.16 6.74
CA CYS A 187 -11.83 5.48 5.58
C CYS A 187 -11.49 6.21 4.27
N TYR A 188 -11.64 7.55 4.24
CA TYR A 188 -11.32 8.36 3.07
C TYR A 188 -9.84 8.26 2.70
N ARG A 189 -8.95 8.36 3.69
CA ARG A 189 -7.51 8.17 3.49
C ARG A 189 -7.21 6.76 2.97
N SER A 190 -7.84 5.74 3.53
CA SER A 190 -7.68 4.34 3.09
C SER A 190 -8.11 4.16 1.63
N ALA A 191 -9.26 4.72 1.23
CA ALA A 191 -9.77 4.65 -0.15
C ALA A 191 -8.87 5.40 -1.15
N ILE A 192 -8.25 6.51 -0.74
CA ILE A 192 -7.21 7.19 -1.55
C ILE A 192 -5.98 6.29 -1.67
N ASN A 193 -5.52 5.69 -0.58
CA ASN A 193 -4.32 4.85 -0.56
C ASN A 193 -4.43 3.56 -1.37
N LEU A 194 -5.66 3.10 -1.62
CA LEU A 194 -5.96 1.98 -2.51
C LEU A 194 -5.77 2.32 -4.00
N GLN A 195 -5.51 3.59 -4.35
CA GLN A 195 -4.96 3.87 -5.67
C GLN A 195 -3.57 3.23 -5.78
N PRO A 196 -3.25 2.51 -6.88
CA PRO A 196 -1.88 2.07 -7.15
C PRO A 196 -0.87 3.22 -6.99
N MET A 197 -1.31 4.45 -7.31
CA MET A 197 -0.55 5.68 -7.15
C MET A 197 -0.29 6.11 -5.68
N TYR A 198 -1.15 5.76 -4.71
CA TYR A 198 -1.01 6.19 -3.30
C TYR A 198 -0.52 5.09 -2.34
N PHE A 199 -0.42 3.84 -2.78
CA PHE A 199 0.50 2.89 -2.16
C PHE A 199 1.92 3.49 -2.09
N MET A 200 2.26 4.39 -3.03
CA MET A 200 3.50 5.18 -3.01
C MET A 200 3.62 6.17 -1.85
N CYS A 201 2.53 6.69 -1.29
CA CYS A 201 2.60 7.79 -0.32
C CYS A 201 2.53 7.28 1.14
N LEU A 202 1.83 6.17 1.38
CA LEU A 202 1.68 5.64 2.75
C LEU A 202 2.95 4.99 3.29
N PHE A 203 3.75 4.35 2.44
CA PHE A 203 5.05 3.80 2.83
C PHE A 203 6.15 4.86 2.97
N CYS A 204 5.96 6.09 2.48
CA CYS A 204 6.96 7.16 2.59
C CYS A 204 7.01 7.85 3.96
N CYS A 205 6.03 7.60 4.85
CA CYS A 205 5.92 8.29 6.14
C CYS A 205 6.06 7.38 7.38
N CYS A 206 6.51 6.14 7.22
CA CYS A 206 6.89 5.25 8.33
C CYS A 206 8.33 4.76 8.14
#